data_AF-A0A6B0DF76-F1
#
_entry.id   AF-A0A6B0DF76-F1
#
_cell.length_a   1.000
_cell.length_b   1.000
_cell.length_c   1.000
_cell.angle_alpha   90.00
_cell.angle_beta   90.00
_cell.angle_gamma   90.00
#
_symmetry.space_group_name_H-M   'P 1'
#
loop_
_entity.id
_entity.type
_entity.pdbx_description
1 polymer ?
#
loop_
_entity_poly.entity_id
_entity_poly.type
_entity_poly.pdbx_seq_one_letter_code
_entity_poly.pdbx_strand_id
1 'polypeptide(L)'
;GFVLLYFLGYFVSHNIIPNVFYEIFLIIIILGISYLVTRFIGSIIYNSFIGRGESFAKHIRSTFELIFFLIVLFIVLLSLGENITAGLVGAGIVGIILGVAAQASLSNFFAGLYILLSKPFEVGQRINVVTSQYSGFGPTYHHDFIPPKFTGTVDEVGFLYTKIINDENHIMTIPNSVFLQAMIINYQKNEYIKIKVMVEIPLKMDPEKIKDSLNEIVKRDGKINGEIEMKLISMDRDYYNAAIYVKERHEKMDEVNDYILRCLREIIY
;
A
#
# COMPACT_ATOMS: atom_id res chain seq x y z
N GLY A 1 -15.56 45.36 -21.49
CA GLY A 1 -15.09 43.99 -21.76
C GLY A 1 -15.55 43.52 -23.14
N PHE A 2 -16.76 43.00 -23.25
CA PHE A 2 -17.29 42.39 -24.49
C PHE A 2 -17.37 43.31 -25.71
N VAL A 3 -17.72 44.58 -25.52
CA VAL A 3 -17.75 45.56 -26.63
C VAL A 3 -16.35 45.78 -27.22
N LEU A 4 -15.32 45.85 -26.38
CA LEU A 4 -13.95 46.04 -26.83
C LEU A 4 -13.42 44.82 -27.62
N LEU A 5 -13.75 43.60 -27.15
CA LEU A 5 -13.43 42.34 -27.83
C LEU A 5 -14.14 42.22 -29.19
N TYR A 6 -15.40 42.63 -29.27
CA TYR A 6 -16.16 42.65 -30.52
C TYR A 6 -15.57 43.63 -31.54
N PHE A 7 -15.24 44.85 -31.11
CA PHE A 7 -14.58 45.83 -31.97
C PHE A 7 -13.19 45.36 -32.40
N LEU A 8 -12.38 44.76 -31.52
CA LEU A 8 -11.08 44.21 -31.90
C LEU A 8 -11.19 43.11 -32.95
N GLY A 9 -12.12 42.16 -32.76
CA GLY A 9 -12.38 41.10 -33.74
C GLY A 9 -12.84 41.64 -35.09
N TYR A 10 -13.66 42.69 -35.08
CA TYR A 10 -14.10 43.40 -36.28
C TYR A 10 -12.93 44.12 -37.00
N PHE A 11 -12.05 44.81 -36.26
CA PHE A 11 -10.89 45.49 -36.85
C PHE A 11 -9.87 44.51 -37.47
N VAL A 12 -9.69 43.34 -36.84
CA VAL A 12 -8.83 42.26 -37.35
C VAL A 12 -9.43 41.62 -38.60
N SER A 13 -10.74 41.34 -38.63
CA SER A 13 -11.39 40.73 -39.79
C SER A 13 -11.37 41.62 -41.04
N HIS A 14 -11.17 42.93 -40.87
CA HIS A 14 -11.07 43.92 -41.95
C HIS A 14 -9.61 44.30 -42.27
N ASN A 15 -8.61 43.56 -41.76
CA ASN A 15 -7.16 43.82 -41.93
C ASN A 15 -6.72 45.23 -41.50
N ILE A 16 -7.46 45.89 -40.60
CA ILE A 16 -7.15 47.25 -40.13
C ILE A 16 -5.99 47.21 -39.12
N ILE A 17 -5.81 46.08 -38.44
CA ILE A 17 -4.76 45.84 -37.45
C ILE A 17 -3.99 44.58 -37.87
N PRO A 18 -2.64 44.62 -37.95
CA PRO A 18 -1.85 43.42 -38.20
C PRO A 18 -2.14 42.33 -37.16
N ASN A 19 -2.25 41.06 -37.59
CA ASN A 19 -2.58 39.91 -36.72
C ASN A 19 -1.72 39.84 -35.44
N VAL A 20 -0.47 40.29 -35.52
CA VAL A 20 0.47 40.38 -34.39
C VAL A 20 -0.09 41.17 -33.21
N PHE A 21 -0.80 42.28 -33.44
CA PHE A 21 -1.38 43.08 -32.35
C PHE A 21 -2.57 42.38 -31.67
N TYR A 22 -3.34 41.59 -32.42
CA TYR A 22 -4.43 40.79 -31.86
C TYR A 22 -3.88 39.67 -30.97
N GLU A 23 -2.83 38.98 -31.42
CA GLU A 23 -2.15 37.93 -30.64
C GLU A 23 -1.54 38.50 -29.35
N ILE A 24 -0.81 39.62 -29.43
CA ILE A 24 -0.25 40.30 -28.24
C ILE A 24 -1.37 40.71 -27.28
N PHE A 25 -2.47 41.26 -27.79
CA PHE A 25 -3.61 41.65 -26.97
C PHE A 25 -4.24 40.45 -26.25
N LEU A 26 -4.44 39.33 -26.94
CA LEU A 26 -4.94 38.09 -26.34
C LEU A 26 -3.99 37.55 -25.27
N ILE A 27 -2.68 37.57 -25.52
CA ILE A 27 -1.67 37.13 -24.53
C ILE A 27 -1.75 38.00 -23.27
N ILE A 28 -1.88 39.33 -23.41
CA ILE A 28 -2.03 40.25 -22.28
C ILE A 28 -3.30 39.93 -21.48
N ILE A 29 -4.42 39.66 -22.17
CA ILE A 29 -5.67 39.24 -21.50
C ILE A 29 -5.47 37.93 -20.76
N ILE A 30 -4.87 36.92 -21.40
CA ILE A 30 -4.63 35.60 -20.80
C ILE A 30 -3.76 35.75 -19.55
N LEU A 31 -2.65 36.48 -19.63
CA LEU A 31 -1.76 36.73 -18.49
C LEU A 31 -2.46 37.51 -17.38
N GLY A 32 -3.26 38.53 -17.72
CA GLY A 32 -4.01 39.33 -16.76
C GLY A 32 -5.06 38.50 -16.01
N ILE A 33 -5.87 37.72 -16.73
CA ILE A 33 -6.85 36.80 -16.13
C ILE A 33 -6.13 35.75 -15.29
N SER A 34 -5.06 35.16 -15.81
CA SER A 34 -4.27 34.15 -15.10
C SER A 34 -3.72 34.68 -13.78
N TYR A 35 -3.16 35.88 -13.76
CA TYR A 35 -2.68 36.51 -12.54
C TYR A 35 -3.78 36.70 -11.49
N LEU A 36 -4.97 37.17 -11.91
CA LEU A 36 -6.12 37.33 -11.03
C LEU A 36 -6.59 35.99 -10.46
N VAL A 37 -6.70 34.97 -11.31
CA VAL A 37 -7.11 33.61 -10.93
C VAL A 37 -6.10 33.00 -9.95
N THR A 38 -4.80 33.06 -10.25
CA THR A 38 -3.75 32.55 -9.38
C THR A 38 -3.78 33.20 -8.00
N ARG A 39 -3.95 34.52 -7.93
CA ARG A 39 -4.02 35.24 -6.67
C ARG A 39 -5.28 34.88 -5.86
N PHE A 40 -6.42 34.78 -6.54
CA PHE A 40 -7.69 34.44 -5.91
C PHE A 40 -7.67 33.00 -5.37
N ILE A 41 -7.38 32.02 -6.23
CA ILE A 41 -7.32 30.60 -5.85
C ILE A 41 -6.19 30.35 -4.86
N GLY A 42 -5.02 30.96 -5.06
CA GLY A 42 -3.89 30.85 -4.13
C GLY A 42 -4.25 31.33 -2.72
N SER A 43 -5.04 32.40 -2.60
CA SER A 43 -5.55 32.85 -1.31
C SER A 43 -6.54 31.85 -0.69
N ILE A 44 -7.42 31.25 -1.49
CA ILE A 44 -8.37 30.22 -1.03
C ILE A 44 -7.61 28.99 -0.53
N ILE A 45 -6.60 28.54 -1.27
CA ILE A 45 -5.75 27.40 -0.90
C ILE A 45 -5.03 27.69 0.41
N TYR A 46 -4.38 28.85 0.53
CA TYR A 46 -3.67 29.20 1.77
C TYR A 46 -4.61 29.24 2.97
N ASN A 47 -5.75 29.90 2.86
CA ASN A 47 -6.72 30.01 3.94
C ASN A 47 -7.35 28.65 4.30
N SER A 48 -7.52 27.76 3.33
CA SER A 48 -8.03 26.40 3.56
C SER A 48 -7.04 25.52 4.32
N PHE A 49 -5.74 25.71 4.11
CA PHE A 49 -4.69 24.85 4.67
C PHE A 49 -3.94 25.46 5.85
N ILE A 50 -4.17 26.73 6.21
CA ILE A 50 -3.47 27.41 7.31
C ILE A 50 -3.63 26.69 8.66
N GLY A 51 -4.79 26.05 8.88
CA GLY A 51 -5.06 25.24 10.08
C GLY A 51 -4.18 23.99 10.19
N ARG A 52 -3.52 23.54 9.11
CA ARG A 52 -2.54 22.44 9.12
C ARG A 52 -1.10 22.92 9.32
N GLY A 53 -0.90 24.22 9.52
CA GLY A 53 0.41 24.84 9.70
C GLY A 53 0.78 25.77 8.54
N GLU A 54 1.40 26.90 8.88
CA GLU A 54 1.74 27.95 7.93
C GLU A 54 2.69 27.49 6.83
N SER A 55 3.70 26.70 7.19
CA SER A 55 4.64 26.14 6.20
C SER A 55 3.91 25.24 5.21
N PHE A 56 3.04 24.35 5.69
CA PHE A 56 2.29 23.44 4.81
C PHE A 56 1.39 24.23 3.85
N ALA A 57 0.64 25.21 4.36
CA ALA A 57 -0.22 26.06 3.54
C ALA A 57 0.57 26.85 2.47
N LYS A 58 1.75 27.39 2.84
CA LYS A 58 2.64 28.08 1.91
C LYS A 58 3.14 27.13 0.81
N HIS A 59 3.61 25.93 1.17
CA HIS A 59 4.09 24.96 0.19
C HIS A 59 3.00 24.56 -0.80
N ILE A 60 1.79 24.21 -0.33
CA ILE A 60 0.68 23.82 -1.21
C ILE A 60 0.29 24.97 -2.14
N ARG A 61 0.23 26.20 -1.62
CA ARG A 61 -0.03 27.39 -2.43
C ARG A 61 1.06 27.58 -3.50
N SER A 62 2.33 27.57 -3.12
CA SER A 62 3.45 27.76 -4.06
C SER A 62 3.50 26.65 -5.12
N THR A 63 3.20 25.40 -4.76
CA THR A 63 3.07 24.30 -5.72
C THR A 63 1.94 24.56 -6.73
N PHE A 64 0.77 25.01 -6.26
CA PHE A 64 -0.32 25.40 -7.15
C PHE A 64 0.06 26.56 -8.07
N GLU A 65 0.67 27.63 -7.53
CA GLU A 65 1.10 28.80 -8.30
C GLU A 65 2.11 28.40 -9.40
N LEU A 66 3.05 27.51 -9.08
CA LEU A 66 4.03 26.98 -10.05
C LEU A 66 3.36 26.15 -11.14
N ILE A 67 2.49 25.20 -10.79
CA ILE A 67 1.78 24.35 -11.77
C ILE A 67 0.91 25.22 -12.68
N PHE A 68 0.16 26.15 -12.11
CA PHE A 68 -0.71 27.04 -12.88
C PHE A 68 0.10 27.94 -13.81
N PHE A 69 1.22 28.49 -13.35
CA PHE A 69 2.13 29.26 -14.19
C PHE A 69 2.64 28.44 -15.39
N LEU A 70 3.06 27.19 -15.17
CA LEU A 70 3.52 26.31 -16.25
C LEU A 70 2.43 26.03 -17.28
N ILE A 71 1.17 25.84 -16.84
CA ILE A 71 0.02 25.65 -17.73
C ILE A 71 -0.23 26.91 -18.56
N VAL A 72 -0.23 28.09 -17.94
CA VAL A 72 -0.46 29.37 -18.64
C VAL A 72 0.66 29.66 -19.62
N LEU A 73 1.91 29.44 -19.23
CA LEU A 73 3.08 29.56 -20.10
C LEU A 73 2.93 28.66 -21.32
N PHE A 74 2.48 27.41 -21.13
CA PHE A 74 2.24 26.48 -22.22
C PHE A 74 1.12 26.97 -23.16
N ILE A 75 0.00 27.47 -22.64
CA ILE A 75 -1.09 28.04 -23.44
C ILE A 75 -0.60 29.25 -24.27
N VAL A 76 0.21 30.13 -23.68
CA VAL A 76 0.79 31.28 -24.39
C VAL A 76 1.73 30.83 -25.50
N LEU A 77 2.59 29.83 -25.25
CA LEU A 77 3.48 29.27 -26.27
C LEU A 77 2.70 28.65 -27.45
N LEU A 78 1.57 27.99 -27.17
CA LEU A 78 0.68 27.48 -28.22
C LEU A 78 0.05 28.59 -29.06
N SER A 79 -0.20 29.76 -28.48
CA SER A 79 -0.82 30.90 -29.18
C SER A 79 0.13 31.63 -30.14
N LEU A 80 1.45 31.46 -30.00
CA LEU A 80 2.47 32.18 -30.78
C LEU A 80 2.76 31.55 -32.16
N GLY A 81 2.09 30.45 -32.54
CA GLY A 81 2.09 29.92 -33.92
C GLY A 81 3.42 29.37 -34.47
N GLU A 82 4.55 29.66 -33.82
CA GLU A 82 5.87 29.11 -34.11
C GLU A 82 5.87 27.58 -33.92
N ASN A 83 6.47 26.87 -34.89
CA ASN A 83 6.48 25.41 -35.08
C ASN A 83 6.01 24.61 -33.84
N ILE A 84 4.68 24.46 -33.71
CA ILE A 84 3.99 23.82 -32.58
C ILE A 84 4.62 22.46 -32.26
N THR A 85 5.15 21.78 -33.28
CA THR A 85 5.92 20.55 -33.17
C THR A 85 7.05 20.63 -32.14
N ALA A 86 7.86 21.69 -32.13
CA ALA A 86 8.98 21.82 -31.20
C ALA A 86 8.50 22.04 -29.75
N GLY A 87 7.48 22.88 -29.56
CA GLY A 87 6.85 23.09 -28.25
C GLY A 87 6.15 21.84 -27.72
N LEU A 88 5.48 21.08 -28.60
CA LEU A 88 4.81 19.83 -28.27
C LEU A 88 5.81 18.73 -27.92
N VAL A 89 6.92 18.62 -28.66
CA VAL A 89 8.02 17.69 -28.36
C VAL A 89 8.65 18.03 -27.00
N GLY A 90 8.95 19.30 -26.74
CA GLY A 90 9.48 19.74 -25.44
C GLY A 90 8.53 19.46 -24.28
N ALA A 91 7.23 19.75 -24.44
CA ALA A 91 6.20 19.44 -23.45
C ALA A 91 6.03 17.94 -23.24
N GLY A 92 6.14 17.13 -24.29
CA GLY A 92 6.13 15.66 -24.21
C GLY A 92 7.28 15.13 -23.35
N ILE A 93 8.50 15.63 -23.55
CA ILE A 93 9.67 15.25 -22.76
C ILE A 93 9.50 15.64 -21.29
N VAL A 94 9.08 16.87 -21.01
CA VAL A 94 8.82 17.34 -19.64
C VAL A 94 7.71 16.50 -18.98
N GLY A 95 6.64 16.18 -19.71
CA GLY A 95 5.55 15.33 -19.25
C GLY A 95 6.02 13.93 -18.86
N ILE A 96 6.91 13.31 -19.64
CA ILE A 96 7.51 12.02 -19.32
C ILE A 96 8.34 12.10 -18.03
N ILE A 97 9.21 13.10 -17.91
CA ILE A 97 10.07 13.28 -16.73
C ILE A 97 9.22 13.48 -15.47
N LEU A 98 8.20 14.35 -15.53
CA LEU A 98 7.28 14.57 -14.41
C LEU A 98 6.46 13.32 -14.09
N GLY A 99 6.02 12.59 -15.11
CA GLY A 99 5.28 11.33 -14.96
C GLY A 99 6.12 10.27 -14.24
N VAL A 100 7.39 10.10 -14.64
CA VAL A 100 8.34 9.21 -13.97
C VAL A 100 8.60 9.66 -12.53
N ALA A 101 8.78 10.97 -12.30
CA ALA A 101 8.98 11.50 -10.95
C ALA A 101 7.75 11.28 -10.03
N ALA A 102 6.54 11.36 -10.58
CA ALA A 102 5.29 11.14 -9.84
C ALA A 102 4.85 9.67 -9.76
N GLN A 103 5.50 8.77 -10.51
CA GLN A 103 5.07 7.39 -10.72
C GLN A 103 4.85 6.64 -9.40
N ALA A 104 5.78 6.78 -8.45
CA ALA A 104 5.70 6.09 -7.17
C ALA A 104 4.50 6.57 -6.33
N SER A 105 4.26 7.88 -6.27
CA SER A 105 3.12 8.45 -5.54
C SER A 105 1.79 8.04 -6.17
N LEU A 106 1.70 8.08 -7.50
CA LEU A 106 0.49 7.71 -8.23
C LEU A 106 0.19 6.22 -8.11
N SER A 107 1.22 5.37 -8.17
CA SER A 107 1.11 3.93 -7.93
C SER A 107 0.56 3.62 -6.53
N ASN A 108 1.07 4.30 -5.50
CA ASN A 108 0.57 4.15 -4.13
C ASN A 108 -0.87 4.63 -3.96
N PHE A 109 -1.24 5.75 -4.59
CA PHE A 109 -2.61 6.26 -4.57
C PHE A 109 -3.61 5.25 -5.16
N PHE A 110 -3.34 4.76 -6.36
CA PHE A 110 -4.22 3.77 -7.00
C PHE A 110 -4.21 2.42 -6.27
N ALA A 111 -3.08 2.04 -5.66
CA ALA A 111 -3.02 0.87 -4.81
C ALA A 111 -3.92 0.99 -3.58
N GLY A 112 -3.92 2.14 -2.91
CA GLY A 112 -4.83 2.41 -1.79
C GLY A 112 -6.30 2.32 -2.21
N LEU A 113 -6.65 2.94 -3.34
CA LEU A 113 -8.00 2.87 -3.90
C LEU A 113 -8.41 1.42 -4.21
N TYR A 114 -7.50 0.63 -4.80
CA TYR A 114 -7.76 -0.78 -5.08
C TYR A 114 -7.97 -1.60 -3.81
N ILE A 115 -7.16 -1.41 -2.77
CA ILE A 115 -7.33 -2.10 -1.47
C ILE A 115 -8.72 -1.81 -0.89
N LEU A 116 -9.15 -0.55 -0.93
CA LEU A 116 -10.47 -0.15 -0.43
C LEU A 116 -11.63 -0.77 -1.22
N LEU A 117 -11.49 -0.91 -2.55
CA LEU A 117 -12.52 -1.45 -3.42
C LEU A 117 -12.57 -2.98 -3.41
N SER A 118 -11.42 -3.65 -3.52
CA SER A 118 -11.32 -5.10 -3.63
C SER A 118 -11.24 -5.81 -2.27
N LYS A 119 -10.93 -5.06 -1.20
CA LYS A 119 -10.87 -5.53 0.19
C LYS A 119 -10.17 -6.90 0.36
N PRO A 120 -8.89 -7.04 -0.07
CA PRO A 120 -8.12 -8.25 0.23
C PRO A 120 -7.93 -8.46 1.76
N PHE A 121 -8.00 -7.37 2.51
CA PHE A 121 -8.06 -7.29 3.96
C PHE A 121 -8.82 -6.03 4.38
N GLU A 122 -9.25 -5.97 5.64
CA GLU A 122 -9.96 -4.83 6.22
C GLU A 122 -9.24 -4.30 7.48
N VAL A 123 -9.56 -3.06 7.86
CA VAL A 123 -9.09 -2.48 9.13
C VAL A 123 -9.56 -3.34 10.29
N GLY A 124 -8.67 -3.54 11.27
CA GLY A 124 -8.86 -4.43 12.41
C GLY A 124 -8.46 -5.88 12.14
N GLN A 125 -8.14 -6.25 10.90
CA GLN A 125 -7.75 -7.62 10.59
C GLN A 125 -6.25 -7.86 10.77
N ARG A 126 -5.91 -9.05 11.28
CA ARG A 126 -4.53 -9.51 11.40
C ARG A 126 -4.08 -10.20 10.11
N ILE A 127 -2.99 -9.71 9.52
CA ILE A 127 -2.47 -10.20 8.25
C ILE A 127 -0.98 -10.52 8.33
N ASN A 128 -0.56 -11.51 7.54
CA ASN A 128 0.85 -11.71 7.20
C ASN A 128 1.08 -11.22 5.77
N VAL A 129 2.05 -10.34 5.61
CA VAL A 129 2.42 -9.78 4.31
C VAL A 129 3.78 -10.31 3.93
N VAL A 130 3.83 -11.08 2.85
CA VAL A 130 5.06 -11.67 2.31
C VAL A 130 5.49 -10.84 1.12
N THR A 131 6.65 -10.20 1.22
CA THR A 131 7.16 -9.32 0.15
C THR A 131 8.69 -9.39 0.08
N SER A 132 9.22 -9.31 -1.14
CA SER A 132 10.66 -9.20 -1.39
C SER A 132 11.19 -7.78 -1.23
N GLN A 133 10.31 -6.77 -1.18
CA GLN A 133 10.71 -5.36 -1.10
C GLN A 133 11.30 -4.98 0.26
N TYR A 134 10.95 -5.74 1.31
CA TYR A 134 11.48 -5.55 2.64
C TYR A 134 12.06 -6.87 3.13
N SER A 135 13.24 -6.81 3.75
CA SER A 135 13.78 -7.94 4.49
C SER A 135 12.94 -8.13 5.75
N GLY A 136 11.95 -9.01 5.66
CA GLY A 136 11.28 -9.57 6.83
C GLY A 136 12.25 -10.40 7.69
N PHE A 137 11.80 -10.72 8.88
CA PHE A 137 12.54 -11.58 9.79
C PHE A 137 12.72 -12.96 9.14
N GLY A 138 13.97 -13.46 9.17
CA GLY A 138 14.28 -14.81 8.72
C GLY A 138 13.47 -15.86 9.50
N PRO A 139 13.48 -17.12 9.04
CA PRO A 139 12.69 -18.14 9.68
C PRO A 139 13.09 -18.33 11.14
N THR A 140 12.09 -18.50 12.01
CA THR A 140 12.30 -18.80 13.45
C THR A 140 13.01 -20.14 13.66
N TYR A 141 12.95 -21.05 12.66
CA TYR A 141 13.58 -22.37 12.70
C TYR A 141 14.43 -22.63 11.46
N HIS A 142 15.57 -23.32 11.62
CA HIS A 142 16.56 -23.55 10.57
C HIS A 142 16.08 -24.35 9.34
N HIS A 143 14.88 -24.96 9.40
CA HIS A 143 14.31 -25.78 8.32
C HIS A 143 13.12 -25.11 7.60
N ASP A 144 12.69 -23.93 8.05
CA ASP A 144 11.56 -23.23 7.45
C ASP A 144 12.08 -22.28 6.36
N PHE A 145 11.74 -22.50 5.09
CA PHE A 145 11.85 -21.44 4.08
C PHE A 145 10.64 -20.52 4.24
N ILE A 146 10.68 -19.64 5.25
CA ILE A 146 9.69 -18.57 5.38
C ILE A 146 10.21 -17.37 4.59
N PRO A 147 9.58 -17.01 3.47
CA PRO A 147 9.93 -15.78 2.78
C PRO A 147 9.76 -14.59 3.74
N PRO A 148 10.61 -13.56 3.65
CA PRO A 148 10.54 -12.38 4.50
C PRO A 148 9.11 -11.87 4.61
N LYS A 149 8.57 -11.91 5.83
CA LYS A 149 7.22 -11.46 6.13
C LYS A 149 7.22 -10.52 7.32
N PHE A 150 6.24 -9.63 7.33
CA PHE A 150 5.86 -8.91 8.54
C PHE A 150 4.39 -9.23 8.86
N THR A 151 4.10 -9.17 10.15
CA THR A 151 2.83 -9.57 10.73
C THR A 151 2.29 -8.43 11.57
N GLY A 152 0.98 -8.22 11.50
CA GLY A 152 0.31 -7.32 12.42
C GLY A 152 -1.14 -7.08 12.07
N THR A 153 -1.78 -6.23 12.87
CA THR A 153 -3.18 -5.83 12.71
C THR A 153 -3.26 -4.53 11.92
N VAL A 154 -4.11 -4.49 10.90
CA VAL A 154 -4.32 -3.30 10.06
C VAL A 154 -5.01 -2.22 10.89
N ASP A 155 -4.37 -1.06 11.02
CA ASP A 155 -4.88 0.09 11.78
C ASP A 155 -5.61 1.08 10.86
N GLU A 156 -5.01 1.42 9.72
CA GLU A 156 -5.53 2.43 8.79
C GLU A 156 -5.09 2.11 7.36
N VAL A 157 -6.00 2.26 6.39
CA VAL A 157 -5.66 2.33 4.96
C VAL A 157 -5.82 3.77 4.49
N GLY A 158 -4.70 4.49 4.40
CA GLY A 158 -4.65 5.86 3.90
C GLY A 158 -4.49 5.94 2.39
N PHE A 159 -4.41 7.17 1.85
CA PHE A 159 -4.28 7.39 0.41
C PHE A 159 -3.00 6.79 -0.19
N LEU A 160 -1.85 6.97 0.48
CA LEU A 160 -0.55 6.51 -0.04
C LEU A 160 0.05 5.36 0.77
N TYR A 161 -0.34 5.25 2.04
CA TYR A 161 0.25 4.31 2.98
C TYR A 161 -0.84 3.59 3.79
N THR A 162 -0.54 2.36 4.16
CA THR A 162 -1.32 1.57 5.12
C THR A 162 -0.49 1.42 6.39
N LYS A 163 -1.13 1.58 7.55
CA LYS A 163 -0.53 1.38 8.86
C LYS A 163 -0.91 0.02 9.42
N ILE A 164 0.08 -0.67 9.96
CA ILE A 164 -0.07 -1.96 10.65
C ILE A 164 0.58 -1.85 12.02
N ILE A 165 -0.08 -2.37 13.04
CA ILE A 165 0.49 -2.51 14.38
C ILE A 165 0.99 -3.95 14.54
N ASN A 166 2.29 -4.12 14.81
CA ASN A 166 2.87 -5.46 15.05
C ASN A 166 2.61 -5.93 16.50
N ASP A 167 3.05 -7.15 16.83
CA ASP A 167 2.86 -7.74 18.17
C ASP A 167 3.58 -7.01 19.29
N GLU A 168 4.63 -6.28 18.95
CA GLU A 168 5.41 -5.44 19.86
C GLU A 168 4.80 -4.03 20.00
N ASN A 169 3.62 -3.80 19.42
CA ASN A 169 2.91 -2.52 19.40
C ASN A 169 3.65 -1.38 18.65
N HIS A 170 4.53 -1.73 17.70
CA HIS A 170 5.16 -0.80 16.78
C HIS A 170 4.24 -0.48 15.60
N ILE A 171 4.13 0.80 15.23
CA ILE A 171 3.39 1.27 14.05
C ILE A 171 4.28 1.15 12.82
N MET A 172 3.96 0.21 11.94
CA MET A 172 4.59 0.01 10.64
C MET A 172 3.79 0.78 9.57
N THR A 173 4.41 1.78 8.95
CA THR A 173 3.80 2.55 7.84
C THR A 173 4.37 2.06 6.51
N ILE A 174 3.51 1.48 5.67
CA ILE A 174 3.95 0.77 4.47
C ILE A 174 3.26 1.37 3.23
N PRO A 175 4.00 1.66 2.15
CA PRO A 175 3.41 2.12 0.89
C PRO A 175 2.36 1.14 0.36
N ASN A 176 1.20 1.66 -0.07
CA ASN A 176 0.09 0.84 -0.53
C ASN A 176 0.47 -0.08 -1.70
N SER A 177 1.36 0.37 -2.60
CA SER A 177 1.79 -0.42 -3.76
C SER A 177 2.55 -1.70 -3.38
N VAL A 178 3.12 -1.76 -2.19
CA VAL A 178 3.76 -2.97 -1.64
C VAL A 178 2.72 -4.07 -1.44
N PHE A 179 1.54 -3.72 -0.91
CA PHE A 179 0.47 -4.69 -0.63
C PHE A 179 -0.08 -5.34 -1.90
N LEU A 180 -0.15 -4.60 -3.01
CA LEU A 180 -0.58 -5.17 -4.29
C LEU A 180 0.42 -6.17 -4.89
N GLN A 181 1.70 -5.99 -4.58
CA GLN A 181 2.78 -6.86 -5.07
C GLN A 181 3.05 -8.01 -4.10
N ALA A 182 2.60 -7.90 -2.86
CA ALA A 182 2.82 -8.87 -1.81
C ALA A 182 1.81 -10.03 -1.88
N MET A 183 2.23 -11.19 -1.40
CA MET A 183 1.29 -12.24 -1.03
C MET A 183 0.73 -11.92 0.37
N ILE A 184 -0.59 -11.80 0.46
CA ILE A 184 -1.29 -11.49 1.70
C ILE A 184 -1.97 -12.75 2.23
N ILE A 185 -1.61 -13.14 3.44
CA ILE A 185 -2.26 -14.25 4.15
C ILE A 185 -3.17 -13.63 5.21
N ASN A 186 -4.48 -13.76 5.00
CA ASN A 186 -5.51 -13.30 5.92
C ASN A 186 -6.08 -14.49 6.68
N TYR A 187 -5.77 -14.58 7.98
CA TYR A 187 -6.18 -15.72 8.81
C TYR A 187 -7.65 -15.64 9.27
N GLN A 188 -8.25 -14.45 9.27
CA GLN A 188 -9.60 -14.24 9.81
C GLN A 188 -10.71 -14.46 8.77
N LYS A 189 -10.35 -14.69 7.51
CA LYS A 189 -11.34 -15.04 6.47
C LYS A 189 -11.86 -16.46 6.59
N ASN A 190 -11.11 -17.34 7.26
CA ASN A 190 -11.50 -18.74 7.50
C ASN A 190 -11.81 -18.93 9.00
N GLU A 191 -12.90 -19.62 9.31
CA GLU A 191 -13.29 -19.90 10.70
C GLU A 191 -12.29 -20.82 11.42
N TYR A 192 -11.62 -21.71 10.68
CA TYR A 192 -10.64 -22.66 11.20
C TYR A 192 -9.39 -22.71 10.33
N ILE A 193 -8.24 -22.90 10.96
CA ILE A 193 -6.95 -23.14 10.31
C ILE A 193 -6.37 -24.49 10.77
N LYS A 194 -5.45 -25.07 9.99
CA LYS A 194 -4.60 -26.17 10.47
C LYS A 194 -3.39 -25.58 11.18
N ILE A 195 -3.39 -25.61 12.51
CA ILE A 195 -2.24 -25.25 13.35
C ILE A 195 -1.23 -26.38 13.25
N LYS A 196 0.03 -26.04 12.95
CA LYS A 196 1.14 -26.98 12.82
C LYS A 196 2.05 -26.83 14.05
N VAL A 197 2.20 -27.90 14.82
CA VAL A 197 3.10 -27.99 15.97
C VAL A 197 4.25 -28.93 15.60
N MET A 198 5.49 -28.42 15.64
CA MET A 198 6.69 -29.19 15.33
C MET A 198 7.25 -29.84 16.60
N VAL A 199 7.53 -31.14 16.55
CA VAL A 199 7.95 -31.91 17.71
C VAL A 199 9.03 -32.92 17.33
N GLU A 200 9.97 -33.13 18.25
CA GLU A 200 11.04 -34.12 18.12
C GLU A 200 10.69 -35.35 18.94
N ILE A 201 10.64 -36.51 18.30
CA ILE A 201 10.29 -37.80 18.92
C ILE A 201 11.53 -38.68 18.97
N PRO A 202 11.99 -39.15 20.15
CA PRO A 202 13.15 -40.04 20.24
C PRO A 202 12.98 -41.32 19.41
N LEU A 203 14.02 -41.76 18.69
CA LEU A 203 13.94 -42.98 17.83
C LEU A 203 13.57 -44.26 18.59
N LYS A 204 13.83 -44.29 19.90
CA LYS A 204 13.48 -45.41 20.79
C LYS A 204 11.96 -45.53 21.03
N MET A 205 11.17 -44.52 20.67
CA MET A 205 9.73 -44.50 20.82
C MET A 205 9.04 -44.71 19.48
N ASP A 206 7.92 -45.42 19.52
CA ASP A 206 7.06 -45.65 18.37
C ASP A 206 6.15 -44.41 18.15
N PRO A 207 6.31 -43.68 17.03
CA PRO A 207 5.53 -42.48 16.75
C PRO A 207 4.02 -42.75 16.68
N GLU A 208 3.59 -43.94 16.26
CA GLU A 208 2.16 -44.27 16.22
C GLU A 208 1.59 -44.36 17.63
N LYS A 209 2.31 -44.96 18.58
CA LYS A 209 1.88 -45.03 19.98
C LYS A 209 1.78 -43.66 20.64
N ILE A 210 2.69 -42.74 20.30
CA ILE A 210 2.64 -41.36 20.79
C ILE A 210 1.42 -40.64 20.21
N LYS A 211 1.18 -40.78 18.90
CA LYS A 211 0.00 -40.22 18.25
C LYS A 211 -1.29 -40.72 18.90
N ASP A 212 -1.39 -42.01 19.18
CA ASP A 212 -2.57 -42.61 19.81
C ASP A 212 -2.77 -42.11 21.24
N SER A 213 -1.71 -42.10 22.05
CA SER A 213 -1.73 -41.56 23.42
C SER A 213 -2.14 -40.08 23.44
N LEU A 214 -1.60 -39.29 22.51
CA LEU A 214 -1.95 -37.88 22.39
C LEU A 214 -3.41 -37.69 21.99
N ASN A 215 -3.92 -38.48 21.04
CA ASN A 215 -5.33 -38.46 20.65
C ASN A 215 -6.26 -38.83 21.82
N GLU A 216 -5.88 -39.78 22.67
CA GLU A 216 -6.64 -40.14 23.88
C GLU A 216 -6.70 -38.97 24.87
N ILE A 217 -5.57 -38.33 25.17
CA ILE A 217 -5.51 -37.17 26.07
C ILE A 217 -6.37 -36.03 25.53
N VAL A 218 -6.25 -35.71 24.25
CA VAL A 218 -7.02 -34.63 23.62
C VAL A 218 -8.52 -34.91 23.63
N LYS A 219 -8.94 -36.16 23.34
CA LYS A 219 -10.34 -36.57 23.44
C LYS A 219 -10.86 -36.50 24.87
N ARG A 220 -10.03 -36.84 25.87
CA ARG A 220 -10.42 -36.80 27.29
C ARG A 220 -10.61 -35.39 27.81
N ASP A 221 -9.68 -34.50 27.50
CA ASP A 221 -9.65 -33.14 28.05
C ASP A 221 -10.64 -32.20 27.34
N GLY A 222 -11.01 -32.50 26.08
CA GLY A 222 -12.04 -31.76 25.33
C GLY A 222 -11.68 -30.29 25.03
N LYS A 223 -10.42 -29.90 25.20
CA LYS A 223 -9.95 -28.52 24.99
C LYS A 223 -9.80 -28.11 23.53
N ILE A 224 -9.64 -29.09 22.65
CA ILE A 224 -9.42 -28.91 21.20
C ILE A 224 -10.55 -29.63 20.46
N ASN A 225 -11.18 -28.94 19.51
CA ASN A 225 -12.27 -29.47 18.70
C ASN A 225 -11.74 -30.05 17.39
N GLY A 226 -10.95 -31.13 17.47
CA GLY A 226 -10.44 -31.78 16.27
C GLY A 226 -9.64 -33.06 16.54
N GLU A 227 -9.62 -33.93 15.53
CA GLU A 227 -8.67 -35.05 15.50
C GLU A 227 -7.27 -34.54 15.17
N ILE A 228 -6.27 -35.15 15.81
CA ILE A 228 -4.87 -34.83 15.56
C ILE A 228 -4.36 -35.69 14.40
N GLU A 229 -3.82 -35.02 13.37
CA GLU A 229 -3.03 -35.66 12.33
C GLU A 229 -1.54 -35.51 12.68
N MET A 230 -0.82 -36.62 12.88
CA MET A 230 0.65 -36.60 12.99
C MET A 230 1.28 -37.06 11.67
N LYS A 231 2.28 -36.33 11.19
CA LYS A 231 3.09 -36.71 10.02
C LYS A 231 4.57 -36.64 10.36
N LEU A 232 5.30 -37.71 10.06
CA LEU A 232 6.76 -37.73 10.10
C LEU A 232 7.29 -36.93 8.90
N ILE A 233 8.17 -35.96 9.15
CA ILE A 233 8.74 -35.07 8.13
C ILE A 233 10.12 -35.58 7.73
N SER A 234 10.97 -35.83 8.72
CA SER A 234 12.34 -36.30 8.51
C SER A 234 12.81 -37.10 9.73
N MET A 235 13.96 -37.74 9.58
CA MET A 235 14.62 -38.53 10.61
C MET A 235 16.06 -38.02 10.74
N ASP A 236 16.45 -37.65 11.96
CA ASP A 236 17.82 -37.31 12.34
C ASP A 236 18.49 -38.50 13.06
N ARG A 237 19.69 -38.31 13.60
CA ARG A 237 20.43 -39.40 14.27
C ARG A 237 19.72 -39.95 15.50
N ASP A 238 19.04 -39.09 16.26
CA ASP A 238 18.49 -39.43 17.57
C ASP A 238 16.97 -39.24 17.67
N TYR A 239 16.35 -38.54 16.71
CA TYR A 239 14.94 -38.18 16.74
C TYR A 239 14.26 -38.27 15.35
N TYR A 240 12.95 -38.52 15.36
CA TYR A 240 12.05 -38.22 14.26
C TYR A 240 11.53 -36.78 14.40
N ASN A 241 11.60 -35.99 13.34
CA ASN A 241 10.92 -34.69 13.26
C ASN A 241 9.48 -34.94 12.80
N ALA A 242 8.51 -34.68 13.67
CA ALA A 242 7.10 -34.85 13.37
C ALA A 242 6.36 -33.49 13.39
N ALA A 243 5.39 -33.33 12.50
CA ALA A 243 4.39 -32.27 12.59
C ALA A 243 3.06 -32.84 13.06
N ILE A 244 2.52 -32.21 14.09
CA ILE A 244 1.16 -32.41 14.58
C ILE A 244 0.28 -31.31 14.02
N TYR A 245 -0.78 -31.69 13.32
CA TYR A 245 -1.77 -30.78 12.76
C TYR A 245 -3.06 -30.85 13.57
N VAL A 246 -3.54 -29.68 13.97
CA VAL A 246 -4.78 -29.51 14.71
C VAL A 246 -5.65 -28.48 13.98
N LYS A 247 -6.90 -28.82 13.71
CA LYS A 247 -7.87 -27.88 13.14
C LYS A 247 -8.53 -27.09 14.27
N GLU A 248 -8.24 -25.80 14.38
CA GLU A 248 -8.83 -24.92 15.39
C GLU A 248 -8.84 -23.46 14.90
N ARG A 249 -9.42 -22.54 15.66
CA ARG A 249 -9.42 -21.10 15.35
C ARG A 249 -8.00 -20.52 15.46
N HIS A 250 -7.67 -19.56 14.59
CA HIS A 250 -6.34 -18.94 14.58
C HIS A 250 -5.98 -18.27 15.92
N GLU A 251 -6.94 -17.68 16.62
CA GLU A 251 -6.75 -17.02 17.91
C GLU A 251 -6.25 -17.97 19.01
N LYS A 252 -6.52 -19.26 18.89
CA LYS A 252 -6.07 -20.29 19.84
C LYS A 252 -4.73 -20.90 19.46
N MET A 253 -4.03 -20.38 18.46
CA MET A 253 -2.79 -20.99 17.93
C MET A 253 -1.75 -21.22 19.02
N ASP A 254 -1.48 -20.21 19.84
CA ASP A 254 -0.49 -20.28 20.92
C ASP A 254 -0.95 -21.21 22.05
N GLU A 255 -2.23 -21.14 22.42
CA GLU A 255 -2.82 -22.03 23.43
C GLU A 255 -2.73 -23.50 23.03
N VAL A 256 -3.05 -23.81 21.75
CA VAL A 256 -2.96 -25.16 21.19
C VAL A 256 -1.51 -25.63 21.16
N ASN A 257 -0.58 -24.78 20.75
CA ASN A 257 0.84 -25.12 20.72
C ASN A 257 1.35 -25.47 22.14
N ASP A 258 1.09 -24.62 23.12
CA ASP A 258 1.49 -24.84 24.51
C ASP A 258 0.80 -26.07 25.14
N TYR A 259 -0.45 -26.34 24.75
CA TYR A 259 -1.17 -27.51 25.23
C TYR A 259 -0.58 -28.80 24.67
N ILE A 260 -0.34 -28.88 23.35
CA ILE A 260 0.25 -30.07 22.72
C ILE A 260 1.65 -30.34 23.27
N LEU A 261 2.48 -29.31 23.45
CA LEU A 261 3.83 -29.47 24.03
C LEU A 261 3.78 -29.98 25.48
N ARG A 262 2.78 -29.56 26.27
CA ARG A 262 2.58 -30.08 27.63
C ARG A 262 2.18 -31.55 27.62
N CYS A 263 1.21 -31.94 26.81
CA CYS A 263 0.78 -33.34 26.71
C CYS A 263 1.92 -34.25 26.24
N LEU A 264 2.74 -33.80 25.28
CA LEU A 264 3.89 -34.58 24.81
C LEU A 264 4.97 -34.71 25.88
N ARG A 265 5.17 -33.70 26.72
CA ARG A 265 6.09 -33.82 27.86
C ARG A 265 5.66 -34.95 28.80
N GLU A 266 4.37 -35.09 29.07
CA GLU A 266 3.82 -36.17 29.93
C GLU A 266 3.91 -37.57 29.29
N ILE A 267 3.92 -37.65 27.95
CA ILE A 267 4.04 -38.93 27.23
C ILE A 267 5.52 -39.36 27.10
N ILE A 268 6.42 -38.39 26.85
CA ILE A 268 7.82 -38.67 26.49
C ILE A 268 8.72 -38.79 27.73
N TYR A 269 8.41 -38.06 28.81
CA TYR A 269 9.20 -37.99 30.05
C TYR A 269 8.40 -38.54 31.24
#